data_AF-A0A957L6F0-F1
#
_entry.id   AF-A0A957L6F0-F1
#
_cell.length_a   1.000
_cell.length_b   1.000
_cell.length_c   1.000
_cell.angle_alpha   90.00
_cell.angle_beta   90.00
_cell.angle_gamma   90.00
#
_symmetry.space_group_name_H-M   'P 1'
#
loop_
_entity.id
_entity.type
_entity.pdbx_description
1 polymer ?
#
loop_
_entity_poly.entity_id
_entity_poly.type
_entity_poly.pdbx_seq_one_letter_code
_entity_poly.pdbx_strand_id
1 'polypeptide(L)'
;MTQHFLSSPASLSNEALLADLDTFPRRHIGPSPDEAAEMLAAIGVASLDELIDEAVPETIRMARKLALPAGVSESAVLADLRELASRNK
;
A
#
# COMPACT_ATOMS: atom_id res chain seq x y z
N MET A 1 -42.69 14.48 -6.54
CA MET A 1 -41.73 15.01 -7.53
C MET A 1 -40.62 15.72 -6.79
N THR A 2 -39.56 15.01 -6.40
CA THR A 2 -38.19 15.56 -6.26
C THR A 2 -37.20 14.41 -6.06
N GLN A 3 -36.75 13.90 -7.20
CA GLN A 3 -35.46 13.26 -7.52
C GLN A 3 -34.54 12.80 -6.37
N HIS A 4 -34.32 11.49 -6.34
CA HIS A 4 -33.11 10.86 -5.80
C HIS A 4 -31.85 11.46 -6.43
N PHE A 5 -30.96 12.03 -5.61
CA PHE A 5 -29.57 12.29 -5.99
C PHE A 5 -28.81 10.96 -6.00
N LEU A 6 -28.68 10.35 -7.17
CA LEU A 6 -27.65 9.34 -7.43
C LEU A 6 -26.31 10.08 -7.52
N SER A 7 -25.50 9.95 -6.47
CA SER A 7 -24.09 10.38 -6.50
C SER A 7 -23.37 9.63 -7.62
N SER A 8 -22.73 10.38 -8.52
CA SER A 8 -21.95 9.83 -9.62
C SER A 8 -20.72 9.08 -9.08
N PRO A 9 -20.45 7.83 -9.46
CA PRO A 9 -19.22 7.18 -9.04
C PRO A 9 -18.03 7.91 -9.68
N ALA A 10 -17.04 8.26 -8.86
CA ALA A 10 -15.80 8.89 -9.29
C ALA A 10 -15.21 8.13 -10.51
N SER A 11 -14.83 8.87 -11.56
CA SER A 11 -14.20 8.29 -12.75
C SER A 11 -12.85 7.69 -12.39
N LEU A 12 -12.77 6.36 -12.31
CA LEU A 12 -11.51 5.63 -12.23
C LEU A 12 -10.79 5.73 -13.58
N SER A 13 -9.46 5.93 -13.58
CA SER A 13 -8.68 5.87 -14.82
C SER A 13 -8.64 4.44 -15.35
N ASN A 14 -8.50 4.29 -16.67
CA ASN A 14 -8.37 2.97 -17.30
C ASN A 14 -7.16 2.19 -16.74
N GLU A 15 -6.12 2.87 -16.30
CA GLU A 15 -4.94 2.25 -15.67
C GLU A 15 -5.29 1.65 -14.29
N ALA A 16 -6.07 2.36 -13.47
CA ALA A 16 -6.51 1.85 -12.18
C ALA A 16 -7.45 0.64 -12.33
N LEU A 17 -8.25 0.61 -13.40
CA LEU A 17 -9.13 -0.52 -13.71
C LEU A 17 -8.35 -1.79 -14.09
N LEU A 18 -7.17 -1.62 -14.67
CA LEU A 18 -6.33 -2.72 -15.16
C LEU A 18 -5.13 -3.01 -14.26
N ALA A 19 -5.10 -2.46 -13.04
CA ALA A 19 -4.01 -2.67 -12.09
C ALA A 19 -3.96 -4.11 -11.59
N ASP A 20 -2.75 -4.57 -11.24
CA ASP A 20 -2.52 -5.93 -10.73
C ASP A 20 -3.29 -6.19 -9.44
N LEU A 21 -4.09 -7.27 -9.41
CA LEU A 21 -4.90 -7.65 -8.25
C LEU A 21 -4.13 -8.50 -7.22
N ASP A 22 -2.98 -9.05 -7.61
CA ASP A 22 -2.11 -9.91 -6.81
C ASP A 22 -0.92 -9.15 -6.20
N THR A 23 -1.15 -7.92 -5.73
CA THR A 23 -0.13 -7.14 -5.02
C THR A 23 0.34 -7.85 -3.75
N PHE A 24 1.66 -7.90 -3.52
CA PHE A 24 2.26 -8.53 -2.35
C PHE A 24 1.90 -7.87 -0.99
N PRO A 25 1.85 -6.52 -0.85
CA PRO A 25 1.59 -5.88 0.44
C PRO A 25 0.28 -6.34 1.11
N ARG A 26 -0.76 -6.62 0.32
CA ARG A 26 -2.05 -7.12 0.83
C ARG A 26 -1.94 -8.48 1.52
N ARG A 27 -0.98 -9.33 1.14
CA ARG A 27 -0.73 -10.64 1.79
C ARG A 27 0.36 -10.58 2.86
N HIS A 28 1.16 -9.52 2.85
CA HIS A 28 2.31 -9.37 3.72
C HIS A 28 2.01 -8.54 4.97
N ILE A 29 1.18 -7.50 4.84
CA ILE A 29 0.73 -6.64 5.94
C ILE A 29 -0.48 -7.32 6.57
N GLY A 30 -0.31 -7.78 7.81
CA GLY A 30 -1.35 -8.54 8.54
C GLY A 30 -2.60 -7.71 8.85
N PRO A 31 -2.47 -6.58 9.58
CA PRO A 31 -3.62 -5.76 9.92
C PRO A 31 -4.28 -5.15 8.69
N SER A 32 -5.59 -5.33 8.60
CA SER A 32 -6.46 -4.55 7.72
C SER A 32 -6.48 -3.07 8.17
N PRO A 33 -6.95 -2.15 7.30
CA PRO A 33 -7.08 -0.74 7.67
C PRO A 33 -7.93 -0.51 8.93
N ASP A 34 -9.00 -1.30 9.12
CA ASP A 34 -9.89 -1.18 10.28
C ASP A 34 -9.22 -1.69 11.55
N GLU A 35 -8.54 -2.84 11.49
CA GLU A 35 -7.75 -3.36 12.62
C GLU A 35 -6.61 -2.40 13.00
N ALA A 36 -5.94 -1.81 12.02
CA ALA A 36 -4.91 -0.79 12.27
C ALA A 36 -5.50 0.45 12.97
N ALA A 37 -6.70 0.89 12.57
CA ALA A 37 -7.38 2.00 13.23
C ALA A 37 -7.76 1.67 14.69
N GLU A 38 -8.24 0.45 14.95
CA GLU A 38 -8.52 -0.02 16.32
C GLU A 38 -7.25 -0.06 17.18
N MET A 39 -6.14 -0.56 16.63
CA MET A 39 -4.85 -0.61 17.32
C MET A 39 -4.32 0.80 17.65
N LEU A 40 -4.40 1.75 16.70
CA LEU A 40 -3.98 3.14 16.91
C LEU A 40 -4.81 3.81 18.00
N ALA A 41 -6.13 3.61 17.99
CA ALA A 41 -7.03 4.13 19.03
C ALA A 41 -6.70 3.56 20.41
N ALA A 42 -6.33 2.27 20.50
CA ALA A 42 -5.96 1.63 21.77
C ALA A 42 -4.71 2.24 22.42
N ILE A 43 -3.79 2.78 21.61
CA ILE A 43 -2.56 3.44 22.09
C ILE A 43 -2.67 4.97 22.09
N GLY A 44 -3.82 5.53 21.69
CA GLY A 44 -4.13 6.96 21.82
C GLY A 44 -3.57 7.86 20.72
N VAL A 45 -3.16 7.32 19.57
CA VAL A 45 -2.73 8.13 18.41
C VAL A 45 -3.78 8.08 17.29
N ALA A 46 -3.87 9.15 16.51
CA ALA A 46 -4.87 9.31 15.45
C ALA A 46 -4.43 8.74 14.09
N SER A 47 -3.13 8.47 13.89
CA SER A 47 -2.63 7.96 12.61
C SER A 47 -1.30 7.21 12.74
N LEU A 48 -0.96 6.48 11.67
CA LEU A 48 0.37 5.86 11.54
C LEU A 48 1.49 6.92 11.44
N ASP A 49 1.21 8.07 10.82
CA ASP A 49 2.20 9.15 10.70
C ASP A 49 2.52 9.75 12.07
N GLU A 50 1.49 10.02 12.89
CA GLU A 50 1.65 10.49 14.27
C GLU A 50 2.41 9.46 15.13
N LEU A 51 2.10 8.16 14.98
CA LEU A 51 2.86 7.11 15.65
C LEU A 51 4.35 7.15 15.29
N ILE A 52 4.68 7.38 14.00
CA ILE A 52 6.07 7.45 13.54
C ILE A 52 6.75 8.70 14.12
N ASP A 53 6.06 9.84 14.14
CA ASP A 53 6.58 11.11 14.67
C ASP A 53 6.93 11.00 16.16
N GLU A 54 6.11 10.30 16.94
CA GLU A 54 6.39 10.07 18.37
C GLU A 54 7.49 9.02 18.62
N ALA A 55 7.56 7.98 17.78
CA ALA A 55 8.47 6.85 18.00
C ALA A 55 9.88 7.05 17.43
N VAL A 56 10.03 7.81 16.34
CA VAL A 56 11.30 7.96 15.60
C VAL A 56 11.77 9.41 15.64
N PRO A 57 12.91 9.72 16.30
CA PRO A 57 13.45 11.07 16.34
C PRO A 57 13.68 11.63 14.93
N GLU A 58 13.19 12.85 14.69
CA GLU A 58 13.27 13.52 13.38
C GLU A 58 14.70 13.60 12.83
N THR A 59 15.67 13.81 13.72
CA THR A 59 17.11 13.97 13.38
C THR A 59 17.73 12.76 12.68
N ILE A 60 17.13 11.58 12.82
CA ILE A 60 17.59 10.34 12.18
C ILE A 60 16.62 9.82 11.12
N ARG A 61 15.46 10.47 10.92
CA ARG A 61 14.45 10.05 9.95
C ARG A 61 14.84 10.45 8.53
N MET A 62 14.61 9.57 7.56
CA MET A 62 14.81 9.90 6.16
C MET A 62 13.80 10.95 5.67
N ALA A 63 14.29 12.11 5.22
CA ALA A 63 13.49 13.20 4.67
C ALA A 63 13.06 13.01 3.20
N ARG A 64 13.41 11.87 2.58
CA ARG A 64 13.08 11.54 1.19
C ARG A 64 12.55 10.13 1.08
N LYS A 65 11.72 9.89 0.07
CA LYS A 65 11.29 8.53 -0.30
C LYS A 65 12.50 7.68 -0.71
N LEU A 66 12.37 6.37 -0.53
CA LEU A 66 13.34 5.42 -1.04
C LEU A 66 13.41 5.53 -2.58
N ALA A 67 14.63 5.54 -3.10
CA ALA A 67 14.88 5.53 -4.54
C ALA A 67 14.84 4.09 -5.07
N LEU A 68 13.65 3.50 -5.07
CA LEU A 68 13.39 2.14 -5.54
C LEU A 68 12.44 2.16 -6.74
N PRO A 69 12.52 1.17 -7.64
CA PRO A 69 11.49 0.93 -8.64
C PRO A 69 10.12 0.73 -8.00
N ALA A 70 9.06 0.91 -8.78
CA ALA A 70 7.71 0.56 -8.33
C ALA A 70 7.64 -0.92 -7.94
N GLY A 71 6.86 -1.22 -6.89
CA GLY A 71 6.56 -2.61 -6.55
C GLY A 71 5.83 -3.28 -7.70
N VAL A 72 6.20 -4.53 -7.97
CA VAL A 72 5.57 -5.41 -8.96
C VAL A 72 4.67 -6.43 -8.27
N SER A 73 3.75 -7.03 -9.02
CA SER A 73 2.91 -8.11 -8.51
C SER A 73 3.72 -9.34 -8.11
N GLU A 74 3.15 -10.19 -7.26
CA GLU A 74 3.85 -11.41 -6.82
C GLU A 74 4.10 -12.37 -8.00
N SER A 75 3.14 -12.49 -8.92
CA SER A 75 3.30 -13.32 -10.12
C SER A 75 4.41 -12.80 -11.04
N ALA A 76 4.52 -11.48 -11.22
CA ALA A 76 5.58 -10.86 -12.01
C ALA A 76 6.97 -11.13 -11.41
N VAL A 77 7.14 -10.91 -10.10
CA VAL A 77 8.42 -11.20 -9.41
C VAL A 77 8.84 -12.65 -9.60
N LEU A 78 7.90 -13.60 -9.48
CA LEU A 78 8.20 -15.02 -9.66
C LEU A 78 8.61 -15.36 -11.10
N ALA A 79 8.05 -14.68 -12.11
CA ALA A 79 8.48 -14.84 -13.49
C ALA A 79 9.91 -14.31 -13.70
N ASP A 80 10.17 -13.09 -13.23
CA ASP A 80 11.49 -12.44 -13.34
C ASP A 80 12.58 -13.26 -12.65
N LEU A 81 12.32 -13.77 -11.45
CA LEU A 81 13.28 -14.58 -10.70
C LEU A 81 13.53 -15.94 -11.35
N ARG A 82 12.53 -16.56 -11.98
CA ARG A 82 12.72 -17.81 -12.76
C ARG A 82 13.60 -17.55 -13.97
N GLU A 83 13.38 -16.45 -14.68
CA GLU A 83 14.21 -16.06 -15.82
C GLU A 83 15.65 -15.83 -15.37
N LEU A 84 15.86 -15.09 -14.28
CA LEU A 84 17.19 -14.85 -13.72
C LEU A 84 17.88 -16.17 -13.33
N ALA A 85 17.16 -17.06 -12.63
CA ALA A 85 17.68 -18.34 -12.18
C ALA A 85 18.08 -19.28 -13.33
N SER A 86 17.42 -19.20 -14.48
CA SER A 86 17.74 -20.00 -15.67
C SER A 86 19.16 -19.77 -16.23
N ARG A 87 19.82 -18.69 -15.79
CA ARG A 87 21.17 -18.30 -16.22
C ARG A 87 22.28 -18.95 -15.37
N ASN A 88 21.93 -19.59 -14.27
CA ASN A 88 22.88 -20.33 -13.43
C ASN A 88 23.34 -21.61 -14.14
N LYS A 89 24.63 -21.95 -13.99
CA LYS A 89 25.24 -23.18 -14.51
C LYS A 89 25.63 -24.11 -13.38
#